data_AF-A0A098EZP9-F1
#
_entry.id   AF-A0A098EZP9-F1
#
_cell.length_a   1.000
_cell.length_b   1.000
_cell.length_c   1.000
_cell.angle_alpha   90.00
_cell.angle_beta   90.00
_cell.angle_gamma   90.00
#
_symmetry.space_group_name_H-M   'P 1'
#
loop_
_entity.id
_entity.type
_entity.pdbx_description
1 polymer ?
#
loop_
_entity_poly.entity_id
_entity_poly.type
_entity_poly.pdbx_seq_one_letter_code
_entity_poly.pdbx_strand_id
1 'polypeptide(L)' 'MNKTLSSILMIGTAGYAVYRYRYRLMNVILGTSWVRKAAVSTIMGLPGTKKKLMETVFGSPNR' A
#
# COMPACT_ATOMS: atom_id res chain seq x y z
N MET A 1 -3.31 6.99 35.03
CA MET A 1 -3.50 5.96 33.98
C MET A 1 -2.30 6.01 33.04
N ASN A 2 -1.45 5.00 33.06
CA ASN A 2 -0.13 5.05 32.42
C ASN A 2 -0.29 4.99 30.89
N LYS A 3 0.10 6.06 30.19
CA LYS A 3 -0.05 6.23 28.73
C LYS A 3 0.58 5.07 27.94
N THR A 4 1.64 4.48 28.47
CA THR A 4 2.35 3.31 27.91
C THR A 4 1.49 2.05 27.86
N LEU A 5 0.69 1.77 28.91
CA LEU A 5 -0.17 0.59 28.94
C LEU A 5 -1.33 0.72 27.94
N SER A 6 -1.90 1.92 27.83
CA SER A 6 -2.95 2.22 26.85
C SER A 6 -2.45 2.07 25.42
N SER A 7 -1.25 2.58 25.11
CA SER A 7 -0.64 2.41 23.78
C SER A 7 -0.36 0.95 23.42
N ILE A 8 0.13 0.14 24.36
CA ILE A 8 0.36 -1.29 24.12
C ILE A 8 -0.95 -2.02 23.80
N LEU A 9 -2.01 -1.73 24.55
CA LEU A 9 -3.32 -2.33 24.34
C LEU A 9 -3.96 -1.89 23.02
N MET A 10 -3.79 -0.62 22.63
CA MET A 10 -4.23 -0.13 21.32
C MET A 10 -3.53 -0.84 20.16
N ILE A 11 -2.20 -0.99 20.24
CA ILE A 11 -1.44 -1.67 19.17
C ILE A 11 -1.82 -3.16 19.12
N GLY A 12 -1.95 -3.82 20.27
CA GLY A 12 -2.34 -5.23 20.36
C GLY A 12 -3.75 -5.50 19.80
N THR A 13 -4.72 -4.66 20.14
CA THR A 13 -6.09 -4.78 19.63
C THR A 13 -6.19 -4.44 18.13
N ALA A 14 -5.47 -3.43 17.67
CA ALA A 14 -5.37 -3.11 16.25
C ALA A 14 -4.74 -4.27 15.46
N GLY A 15 -3.63 -4.84 15.94
CA GLY A 15 -2.98 -6.00 15.33
C GLY A 15 -3.87 -7.25 15.31
N TYR A 16 -4.60 -7.50 16.39
CA TYR A 16 -5.56 -8.61 16.46
C TYR A 16 -6.72 -8.43 15.48
N ALA A 17 -7.26 -7.22 15.35
CA ALA A 17 -8.31 -6.91 14.37
C ALA A 17 -7.81 -7.10 12.93
N VAL A 18 -6.58 -6.67 12.62
CA VAL A 18 -5.94 -6.90 11.32
C VAL A 18 -5.81 -8.39 11.03
N TYR A 19 -5.36 -9.19 11.99
CA TYR A 19 -5.21 -10.63 11.83
C TYR A 19 -6.57 -11.32 11.63
N ARG A 20 -7.57 -10.97 12.44
CA ARG A 20 -8.93 -11.53 12.37
C ARG A 20 -9.62 -11.19 11.04
N TYR A 21 -9.46 -9.95 10.56
CA TYR A 21 -10.12 -9.46 9.35
C TYR A 21 -9.21 -9.41 8.14
N ARG A 22 -8.12 -10.19 8.11
CA ARG A 22 -7.08 -10.16 7.07
C ARG A 22 -7.62 -9.97 5.64
N TYR A 23 -8.64 -10.75 5.27
CA TYR A 23 -9.21 -10.75 3.93
C TYR A 23 -10.10 -9.54 3.65
N ARG A 24 -10.87 -9.10 4.65
CA ARG A 24 -11.73 -7.91 4.55
C ARG A 24 -10.88 -6.65 4.47
N LEU A 25 -9.82 -6.61 5.28
CA LEU A 25 -8.85 -5.52 5.30
C LEU A 25 -8.11 -5.43 3.97
N MET A 26 -7.64 -6.57 3.44
CA MET A 26 -6.99 -6.60 2.13
C MET A 26 -7.92 -6.10 1.03
N ASN A 27 -9.21 -6.47 1.06
CA ASN A 27 -10.17 -6.02 0.06
C ASN A 27 -10.45 -4.51 0.15
N VAL A 28 -10.48 -3.95 1.36
CA VAL A 28 -10.62 -2.50 1.57
C VAL A 28 -9.35 -1.76 1.11
N ILE A 29 -8.17 -2.28 1.44
CA ILE A 29 -6.87 -1.73 1.01
C ILE A 29 -6.77 -1.74 -0.51
N LEU A 30 -7.08 -2.87 -1.15
CA LEU A 30 -7.00 -3.03 -2.61
C LEU A 30 -8.13 -2.31 -3.37
N GLY A 31 -9.32 -2.19 -2.76
CA GLY A 31 -10.47 -1.50 -3.34
C GLY A 31 -10.42 0.02 -3.24
N THR A 32 -9.51 0.58 -2.43
CA THR A 32 -9.43 2.02 -2.23
C THR A 32 -8.54 2.68 -3.29
N SER A 33 -9.12 3.56 -4.10
CA SER A 33 -8.41 4.34 -5.14
C SER A 33 -7.20 5.12 -4.61
N TRP A 34 -7.23 5.51 -3.33
CA TRP A 34 -6.12 6.19 -2.66
C TRP A 34 -4.88 5.31 -2.49
N VAL A 35 -5.06 4.04 -2.10
CA VAL A 35 -3.96 3.07 -1.98
C VAL A 35 -3.33 2.80 -3.34
N ARG A 36 -4.16 2.66 -4.39
CA ARG A 36 -3.69 2.54 -5.77
C ARG A 36 -2.85 3.76 -6.17
N LYS A 37 -3.33 4.98 -5.87
CA LYS A 37 -2.61 6.22 -6.20
C LYS A 37 -1.28 6.30 -5.47
N ALA A 38 -1.24 5.94 -4.19
CA ALA A 38 -0.01 5.89 -3.40
C ALA A 38 0.99 4.88 -4.00
N ALA A 39 0.54 3.65 -4.28
CA ALA A 39 1.39 2.62 -4.88
C ALA A 39 1.95 3.05 -6.25
N VAL A 40 1.09 3.56 -7.14
CA VAL A 40 1.51 4.04 -8.48
C VAL A 40 2.45 5.24 -8.37
N SER A 41 2.16 6.20 -7.48
CA SER A 41 3.00 7.38 -7.27
C SER A 41 4.40 6.99 -6.78
N THR A 42 4.49 6.04 -5.85
CA THR A 42 5.77 5.53 -5.36
C THR A 42 6.55 4.81 -6.46
N ILE A 43 5.89 3.93 -7.23
CA ILE A 43 6.54 3.17 -8.31
C ILE A 43 6.99 4.10 -9.45
N MET A 44 6.20 5.12 -9.81
CA MET A 44 6.51 6.09 -10.87
C MET A 44 7.53 7.15 -10.45
N GLY A 45 7.71 7.40 -9.15
CA GLY A 45 8.71 8.33 -8.61
C GLY A 45 10.13 7.76 -8.58
N LEU A 46 10.29 6.43 -8.73
CA LEU A 46 11.61 5.80 -8.77
C LEU A 46 12.31 6.07 -10.12
N PRO A 47 13.57 6.53 -10.10
CA PRO A 47 14.33 6.72 -11.33
C PRO A 47 14.58 5.36 -12.01
N GLY A 48 14.16 5.21 -13.26
CA GLY A 48 14.38 4.01 -14.08
C GLY A 48 13.18 3.06 -14.20
N THR A 49 12.32 2.95 -13.18
CA THR A 49 11.09 2.11 -13.24
C THR A 49 10.07 2.69 -14.22
N LYS A 50 9.91 4.01 -14.24
CA LYS A 50 9.01 4.72 -15.16
C LYS A 50 9.35 4.43 -16.63
N LYS A 51 10.63 4.51 -17.00
CA LYS A 51 11.09 4.27 -18.38
C LYS A 51 10.83 2.82 -18.80
N LYS A 52 11.19 1.86 -17.94
CA LYS A 52 10.94 0.43 -18.18
C LYS A 52 9.44 0.11 -18.27
N LEU A 53 8.61 0.66 -17.38
CA LEU A 53 7.16 0.46 -17.43
C LEU A 53 6.53 1.06 -18.68
N MET A 54 6.93 2.27 -19.09
CA MET A 54 6.44 2.87 -20.32
C MET A 54 6.85 2.05 -21.54
N GLU A 55 8.09 1.55 -21.59
CA GLU A 55 8.60 0.71 -22.68
C GLU A 55 7.91 -0.67 -22.72
N THR A 56 7.60 -1.27 -21.58
CA THR A 56 6.90 -2.57 -21.51
C THR A 56 5.40 -2.44 -21.82
N VAL A 57 4.74 -1.38 -21.36
CA VAL A 57 3.28 -1.21 -21.50
C VAL A 57 2.91 -0.65 -22.88
N PHE A 58 3.66 0.31 -23.39
CA PHE A 58 3.36 0.97 -24.66
C PHE A 58 4.20 0.43 -25.83
N GLY A 59 5.14 -0.49 -25.57
CA GLY A 59 6.15 -0.87 -26.54
C GLY A 59 7.20 0.24 -26.69
N SER A 60 8.46 -0.15 -26.95
CA SER A 60 9.51 0.81 -27.29
C SER A 60 9.01 1.74 -28.40
N PRO A 61 9.16 3.08 -28.30
CA PRO A 61 8.84 3.97 -29.40
C PRO A 61 9.71 3.54 -30.59
N ASN A 62 9.12 2.85 -31.56
CA ASN A 62 9.81 2.46 -32.77
C ASN A 62 10.05 3.73 -33.59
N ARG A 63 11.22 4.34 -33.37
CA ARG A 63 11.83 5.46 -34.10
C ARG A 63 11.09 6.79 -34.06
#